data_AF-A0A965S9W4-F1
#
_entry.id   AF-A0A965S9W4-F1
#
_cell.length_a   1.000
_cell.length_b   1.000
_cell.length_c   1.000
_cell.angle_alpha   90.00
_cell.angle_beta   90.00
_cell.angle_gamma   90.00
#
_symmetry.space_group_name_H-M   'P 1'
#
loop_
_entity.id
_entity.type
_entity.pdbx_description
1 polymer ?
#
loop_
_entity_poly.entity_id
_entity_poly.type
_entity_poly.pdbx_seq_one_letter_code
_entity_poly.pdbx_strand_id
1 'polypeptide(L)'
;MIPLVDALDAELPQTQCRACDYPACRPYAEAIVRGEAAINQCAPGGERVLAALARLTGQPALPLREPERPLRLARIREAECIGCTLCIQACPVDAIVGSAKRMHTVIAAECNGCELCLPPCPVDCIELLPMPQPAPEQRVNLAEQWRHRFLAREQRLAREVLRRTERLATRRREHALAASASDPVTTTPDGQTVDKRAILQQAIARARAQRSKT
;
A
#
# COMPACT_ATOMS: atom_id res chain seq x y z
N MET A 1 27.31 -17.48 -0.31
CA MET A 1 27.60 -16.07 -0.61
C MET A 1 26.27 -15.33 -0.56
N ILE A 2 26.10 -14.37 0.35
CA ILE A 2 24.86 -13.59 0.45
C ILE A 2 24.91 -12.51 -0.65
N PRO A 3 23.87 -12.32 -1.47
CA PRO A 3 23.82 -11.22 -2.44
C PRO A 3 24.00 -9.86 -1.77
N LEU A 4 24.77 -8.95 -2.40
CA LEU A 4 25.04 -7.61 -1.83
C LEU A 4 23.74 -6.85 -1.47
N VAL A 5 22.72 -6.95 -2.30
CA VAL A 5 21.40 -6.36 -2.05
C VAL A 5 20.79 -6.82 -0.71
N ASP A 6 20.92 -8.10 -0.36
CA ASP A 6 20.36 -8.64 0.87
C ASP A 6 21.15 -8.16 2.09
N ALA A 7 22.48 -7.99 1.95
CA ALA A 7 23.31 -7.41 2.99
C ALA A 7 22.99 -5.92 3.23
N LEU A 8 22.77 -5.14 2.17
CA LEU A 8 22.39 -3.73 2.30
C LEU A 8 20.98 -3.60 2.91
N ASP A 9 20.02 -4.40 2.46
CA ASP A 9 18.66 -4.39 2.99
C ASP A 9 18.61 -4.77 4.49
N ALA A 10 19.47 -5.69 4.94
CA ALA A 10 19.58 -6.06 6.35
C ALA A 10 20.08 -4.90 7.26
N GLU A 11 20.86 -3.97 6.73
CA GLU A 11 21.36 -2.82 7.50
C GLU A 11 20.32 -1.69 7.66
N LEU A 12 19.35 -1.62 6.75
CA LEU A 12 18.30 -0.60 6.75
C LEU A 12 17.37 -0.76 7.96
N PRO A 13 16.74 0.32 8.45
CA PRO A 13 15.93 0.29 9.67
C PRO A 13 14.57 -0.41 9.49
N GLN A 14 14.24 -0.87 8.28
CA GLN A 14 13.02 -1.62 7.95
C GLN A 14 11.70 -0.90 8.34
N THR A 15 11.73 0.43 8.38
CA THR A 15 10.56 1.27 8.70
C THR A 15 9.60 1.41 7.51
N GLN A 16 10.05 1.12 6.29
CA GLN A 16 9.27 1.25 5.05
C GLN A 16 8.65 2.65 4.87
N CYS A 17 9.27 3.68 5.46
CA CYS A 17 8.69 5.02 5.61
C CYS A 17 8.71 5.89 4.35
N ARG A 18 9.45 5.48 3.31
CA ARG A 18 9.58 6.19 2.03
C ARG A 18 10.27 7.56 2.09
N ALA A 19 10.97 7.87 3.19
CA ALA A 19 11.71 9.13 3.33
C ALA A 19 12.89 9.27 2.34
N CYS A 20 13.35 8.16 1.77
CA CYS A 20 14.38 8.13 0.73
C CYS A 20 13.79 8.07 -0.70
N ASP A 21 12.50 8.37 -0.87
CA ASP A 21 11.76 8.34 -2.14
C ASP A 21 11.52 6.94 -2.75
N TYR A 22 12.02 5.88 -2.11
CA TYR A 22 11.73 4.49 -2.47
C TYR A 22 10.52 3.93 -1.71
N PRO A 23 9.73 3.04 -2.32
CA PRO A 23 8.49 2.55 -1.72
C PRO A 23 8.69 1.66 -0.47
N ALA A 24 9.88 1.09 -0.32
CA ALA A 24 10.30 0.24 0.80
C ALA A 24 11.84 0.20 0.89
N CYS A 25 12.38 -0.41 1.94
CA CYS A 25 13.81 -0.56 2.18
C CYS A 25 14.52 -1.37 1.09
N ARG A 26 13.95 -2.51 0.67
CA ARG A 26 14.58 -3.37 -0.34
C ARG A 26 14.74 -2.70 -1.71
N PRO A 27 13.73 -2.01 -2.27
CA PRO A 27 13.90 -1.22 -3.49
C PRO A 27 15.01 -0.16 -3.41
N TYR A 28 15.22 0.45 -2.25
CA TYR A 28 16.35 1.37 -2.04
C TYR A 28 17.69 0.63 -2.09
N ALA A 29 17.81 -0.50 -1.39
CA ALA A 29 19.01 -1.35 -1.45
C ALA A 29 19.31 -1.83 -2.88
N GLU A 30 18.29 -2.22 -3.64
CA GLU A 30 18.43 -2.61 -5.05
C GLU A 30 18.92 -1.44 -5.92
N ALA A 31 18.39 -0.22 -5.71
CA ALA A 31 18.82 0.96 -6.43
C ALA A 31 20.27 1.36 -6.11
N ILE A 32 20.73 1.17 -4.86
CA ILE A 32 22.15 1.33 -4.51
C ILE A 32 23.02 0.37 -5.31
N VAL A 33 22.64 -0.93 -5.37
CA VAL A 33 23.41 -1.94 -6.13
C VAL A 33 23.45 -1.62 -7.62
N ARG A 34 22.37 -1.05 -8.19
CA ARG A 34 22.34 -0.60 -9.59
C ARG A 34 23.06 0.72 -9.84
N GLY A 35 23.53 1.41 -8.80
CA GLY A 35 24.14 2.74 -8.93
C GLY A 35 23.15 3.87 -9.23
N GLU A 36 21.85 3.62 -9.03
CA GLU A 36 20.76 4.57 -9.26
C GLU A 36 20.48 5.46 -8.04
N ALA A 37 20.99 5.07 -6.86
CA ALA A 37 20.78 5.75 -5.60
C ALA A 37 22.08 5.93 -4.81
N ALA A 38 22.27 7.10 -4.22
CA ALA A 38 23.32 7.33 -3.23
C ALA A 38 22.98 6.65 -1.88
N ILE A 39 24.02 6.26 -1.13
CA ILE A 39 23.91 5.56 0.17
C ILE A 39 23.50 6.46 1.35
N ASN A 40 23.45 7.77 1.16
CA ASN A 40 23.24 8.78 2.20
C ASN A 40 21.79 9.29 2.30
N GLN A 41 20.80 8.54 1.82
CA GLN A 41 19.41 9.00 1.72
C GLN A 41 18.50 8.49 2.87
N CYS A 42 19.00 7.59 3.72
CA CYS A 42 18.20 7.00 4.79
C CYS A 42 18.20 7.85 6.07
N ALA A 43 17.42 8.94 6.09
CA ALA A 43 17.30 9.81 7.27
C ALA A 43 16.91 9.07 8.58
N PRO A 44 15.98 8.09 8.60
CA PRO A 44 15.66 7.35 9.83
C PRO A 44 16.74 6.33 10.23
N GLY A 45 17.62 5.95 9.29
CA GLY A 45 18.75 5.06 9.56
C GLY A 45 19.95 5.80 10.15
N GLY A 46 20.05 7.10 9.84
CA GLY A 46 21.10 7.97 10.35
C GLY A 46 22.51 7.56 9.94
N GLU A 47 23.48 8.10 10.66
CA GLU A 47 24.91 7.89 10.40
C GLU A 47 25.32 6.41 10.52
N ARG A 48 24.67 5.67 11.41
CA ARG A 48 24.93 4.22 11.59
C ARG A 48 24.71 3.45 10.30
N VAL A 49 23.55 3.68 9.65
CA VAL A 49 23.20 2.99 8.41
C VAL A 49 24.11 3.44 7.28
N LEU A 50 24.34 4.75 7.14
CA LEU A 50 25.28 5.29 6.14
C LEU A 50 26.66 4.63 6.24
N ALA A 51 27.23 4.55 7.45
CA ALA A 51 28.51 3.92 7.68
C ALA A 51 28.52 2.42 7.31
N ALA A 52 27.43 1.70 7.59
CA ALA A 52 27.30 0.29 7.21
C ALA A 52 27.21 0.11 5.69
N LEU A 53 26.39 0.91 5.00
CA LEU A 53 26.25 0.89 3.56
C LEU A 53 27.57 1.26 2.86
N ALA A 54 28.30 2.26 3.36
CA ALA A 54 29.62 2.65 2.86
C ALA A 54 30.61 1.48 2.92
N ARG A 55 30.68 0.76 4.06
CA ARG A 55 31.53 -0.44 4.20
C ARG A 55 31.15 -1.54 3.22
N LEU A 56 29.86 -1.80 3.03
CA LEU A 56 29.38 -2.88 2.16
C LEU A 56 29.56 -2.56 0.66
N THR A 57 29.40 -1.30 0.28
CA THR A 57 29.49 -0.86 -1.12
C THR A 57 30.90 -0.41 -1.55
N GLY A 58 31.78 -0.12 -0.58
CA GLY A 58 33.07 0.50 -0.83
C GLY A 58 33.01 1.98 -1.24
N GLN A 59 31.82 2.60 -1.16
CA GLN A 59 31.64 4.02 -1.50
C GLN A 59 32.05 4.92 -0.32
N PRO A 60 32.57 6.14 -0.60
CA PRO A 60 32.82 7.11 0.45
C PRO A 60 31.52 7.56 1.12
N ALA A 61 31.54 7.70 2.45
CA ALA A 61 30.40 8.22 3.20
C ALA A 61 30.26 9.73 2.95
N LEU A 62 29.27 10.10 2.14
CA LEU A 62 28.82 11.50 2.00
C LEU A 62 27.90 11.87 3.17
N PRO A 63 27.81 13.16 3.57
CA PRO A 63 26.85 13.60 4.59
C PRO A 63 25.43 13.15 4.26
N LEU A 64 24.62 12.82 5.26
CA LEU A 64 23.21 12.50 5.06
C LEU A 64 22.50 13.59 4.25
N ARG A 65 21.72 13.19 3.24
CA ARG A 65 20.93 14.09 2.39
C ARG A 65 19.96 14.94 3.21
N GLU A 66 19.36 14.32 4.21
CA GLU A 66 18.49 14.95 5.19
C GLU A 66 18.99 14.61 6.60
N PRO A 67 18.82 15.51 7.58
CA PRO A 67 19.22 15.24 8.95
C PRO A 67 18.61 13.95 9.51
N GLU A 68 19.35 13.30 10.41
CA GLU A 68 18.85 12.11 11.09
C GLU A 68 17.50 12.40 11.77
N ARG A 69 16.52 11.53 11.50
CA ARG A 69 15.15 11.69 12.02
C ARG A 69 14.83 10.53 12.96
N PRO A 70 14.77 10.76 14.28
CA PRO A 70 14.39 9.75 15.24
C PRO A 70 12.98 9.20 14.97
N LEU A 71 12.81 7.90 15.18
CA LEU A 71 11.50 7.27 15.10
C LEU A 71 10.59 7.77 16.22
N ARG A 72 9.30 7.92 15.90
CA ARG A 72 8.27 8.35 16.84
C ARG A 72 7.12 7.35 16.86
N LEU A 73 6.59 7.10 18.05
CA LEU A 73 5.45 6.22 18.24
C LEU A 73 4.16 6.96 17.87
N ALA A 74 3.39 6.41 16.93
CA ALA A 74 2.05 6.91 16.66
C ALA A 74 1.08 6.54 17.79
N ARG A 75 0.28 7.50 18.26
CA ARG A 75 -0.86 7.28 19.18
C ARG A 75 -2.10 7.89 18.55
N ILE A 76 -3.21 7.15 18.55
CA ILE A 76 -4.51 7.64 18.07
C ILE A 76 -5.26 8.17 19.28
N ARG A 77 -5.75 9.42 19.22
CA ARG A 77 -6.70 9.97 20.20
C ARG A 77 -8.06 9.31 19.97
N GLU A 78 -8.38 8.33 20.79
CA GLU A 78 -9.52 7.43 20.54
C GLU A 78 -10.86 8.18 20.51
N ALA A 79 -11.00 9.24 21.31
CA ALA A 79 -12.22 10.07 21.39
C ALA A 79 -12.54 10.81 20.08
N GLU A 80 -11.55 11.08 19.23
CA GLU A 80 -11.70 11.80 17.97
C GLU A 80 -11.78 10.85 16.76
N CYS A 81 -11.45 9.57 16.97
CA CYS A 81 -11.36 8.60 15.88
C CYS A 81 -12.74 8.21 15.34
N ILE A 82 -12.99 8.52 14.07
CA ILE A 82 -14.26 8.18 13.38
C ILE A 82 -14.31 6.77 12.77
N GLY A 83 -13.25 5.97 12.91
CA GLY A 83 -13.24 4.61 12.38
C GLY A 83 -13.23 4.49 10.84
N CYS A 84 -12.56 5.41 10.13
CA CYS A 84 -12.53 5.46 8.65
C CYS A 84 -11.66 4.39 7.97
N THR A 85 -10.82 3.67 8.73
CA THR A 85 -9.87 2.62 8.33
C THR A 85 -8.69 3.03 7.43
N LEU A 86 -8.59 4.29 7.01
CA LEU A 86 -7.51 4.75 6.11
C LEU A 86 -6.10 4.59 6.73
N CYS A 87 -5.97 4.82 8.04
CA CYS A 87 -4.71 4.59 8.76
C CYS A 87 -4.29 3.11 8.78
N ILE A 88 -5.24 2.17 8.88
CA ILE A 88 -5.00 0.71 8.82
C ILE A 88 -4.49 0.30 7.43
N GLN A 89 -5.03 0.94 6.38
CA GLN A 89 -4.59 0.71 5.00
C GLN A 89 -3.19 1.29 4.74
N ALA A 90 -2.81 2.35 5.43
CA ALA A 90 -1.50 2.97 5.27
C ALA A 90 -0.40 2.32 6.12
N CYS A 91 -0.75 1.67 7.24
CA CYS A 91 0.24 1.06 8.14
C CYS A 91 0.95 -0.13 7.46
N PRO A 92 2.26 -0.04 7.17
CA PRO A 92 2.98 -1.09 6.44
C PRO A 92 3.23 -2.34 7.29
N VAL A 93 3.17 -2.23 8.61
CA VAL A 93 3.46 -3.32 9.56
C VAL A 93 2.23 -3.79 10.34
N ASP A 94 1.03 -3.39 9.92
CA ASP A 94 -0.22 -3.78 10.59
C ASP A 94 -0.25 -3.49 12.10
N ALA A 95 0.38 -2.40 12.56
CA ALA A 95 0.42 -2.02 13.97
C ALA A 95 -0.87 -1.33 14.46
N ILE A 96 -1.83 -1.05 13.58
CA ILE A 96 -3.07 -0.37 13.92
C ILE A 96 -4.22 -1.37 13.88
N VAL A 97 -4.98 -1.44 14.96
CA VAL A 97 -6.12 -2.35 15.12
C VAL A 97 -7.42 -1.59 15.33
N GLY A 98 -8.52 -2.21 14.87
CA GLY A 98 -9.89 -1.74 15.04
C GLY A 98 -10.73 -2.13 13.84
N SER A 99 -11.91 -1.52 13.69
CA SER A 99 -12.85 -1.86 12.61
C SER A 99 -13.53 -0.62 12.06
N ALA A 100 -14.15 -0.76 10.88
CA ALA A 100 -14.96 0.31 10.31
C ALA A 100 -16.00 0.83 11.33
N LYS A 101 -16.10 2.16 11.44
CA LYS A 101 -17.01 2.87 12.35
C LYS A 101 -16.78 2.58 13.85
N ARG A 102 -15.59 2.07 14.22
CA ARG A 102 -15.15 1.90 15.61
C ARG A 102 -13.81 2.60 15.80
N MET A 103 -13.49 2.95 17.04
CA MET A 103 -12.18 3.55 17.37
C MET A 103 -11.06 2.59 16.98
N HIS A 104 -9.97 3.15 16.47
CA HIS A 104 -8.74 2.40 16.25
C HIS A 104 -7.73 2.73 17.34
N THR A 105 -6.76 1.84 17.54
CA THR A 105 -5.62 2.07 18.43
C THR A 105 -4.35 1.50 17.82
N VAL A 106 -3.19 1.96 18.29
CA VAL A 106 -1.87 1.52 17.83
C VAL A 106 -1.29 0.54 18.84
N ILE A 107 -0.90 -0.65 18.39
CA ILE A 107 -0.11 -1.58 19.18
C ILE A 107 1.32 -1.04 19.22
N ALA A 108 1.67 -0.36 20.32
CA ALA A 108 2.94 0.37 20.43
C ALA A 108 4.19 -0.49 20.15
N ALA A 109 4.17 -1.75 20.59
CA ALA A 109 5.27 -2.70 20.37
C ALA A 109 5.46 -3.10 18.89
N GLU A 110 4.46 -2.87 18.03
CA GLU A 110 4.52 -3.21 16.61
C GLU A 110 4.73 -1.99 15.72
N CYS A 111 4.54 -0.78 16.26
CA CYS A 111 4.75 0.46 15.54
C CYS A 111 6.23 0.62 15.18
N ASN A 112 6.53 0.84 13.90
CA ASN A 112 7.88 1.05 13.40
C ASN A 112 8.22 2.54 13.18
N GLY A 113 7.33 3.44 13.61
CA GLY A 113 7.53 4.89 13.50
C GLY A 113 7.63 5.41 12.07
N CYS A 114 6.97 4.76 11.09
CA CYS A 114 7.03 5.16 9.69
C CYS A 114 6.25 6.44 9.35
N GLU A 115 5.37 6.90 10.24
CA GLU A 115 4.53 8.11 10.10
C GLU A 115 3.53 8.09 8.92
N LEU A 116 3.51 7.05 8.08
CA LEU A 116 2.59 6.89 6.95
C LEU A 116 1.09 6.94 7.31
N CYS A 117 0.73 6.74 8.58
CA CYS A 117 -0.66 6.81 9.03
C CYS A 117 -1.16 8.25 9.25
N LEU A 118 -0.27 9.25 9.35
CA LEU A 118 -0.66 10.64 9.59
C LEU A 118 -1.40 11.27 8.40
N PRO A 119 -0.81 11.33 7.18
CA PRO A 119 -1.47 11.99 6.04
C PRO A 119 -2.88 11.48 5.70
N PRO A 120 -3.19 10.16 5.77
CA PRO A 120 -4.52 9.67 5.43
C PRO A 120 -5.58 9.84 6.54
N CYS A 121 -5.24 10.38 7.72
CA CYS A 121 -6.22 10.59 8.79
C CYS A 121 -7.06 11.86 8.52
N PRO A 122 -8.37 11.74 8.21
CA PRO A 122 -9.18 12.90 7.79
C PRO A 122 -9.59 13.82 8.95
N VAL A 123 -9.38 13.38 10.19
CA VAL A 123 -9.73 14.11 11.42
C VAL A 123 -8.50 14.43 12.27
N ASP A 124 -7.31 14.19 11.72
CA ASP A 124 -6.02 14.51 12.36
C ASP A 124 -5.89 14.04 13.83
N CYS A 125 -6.45 12.86 14.13
CA CYS A 125 -6.49 12.30 15.48
C CYS A 125 -5.22 11.53 15.88
N ILE A 126 -4.10 11.65 15.14
CA ILE A 126 -2.88 10.88 15.39
C ILE A 126 -1.77 11.80 15.85
N GLU A 127 -1.22 11.53 17.02
CA GLU A 127 -0.06 12.24 17.55
C GLU A 127 1.19 11.36 17.56
N LEU A 128 2.35 12.00 17.66
CA LEU A 128 3.65 11.35 17.64
C LEU A 128 4.34 11.54 18.99
N LEU A 129 4.55 10.42 19.68
CA LEU A 129 5.23 10.35 20.95
C LEU A 129 6.70 9.95 20.75
N PRO A 130 7.60 10.31 21.68
CA PRO A 130 8.95 9.77 21.68
C PRO A 130 8.94 8.23 21.69
N MET A 131 9.67 7.62 20.75
CA MET A 131 9.88 6.17 20.76
C MET A 131 11.08 5.84 21.66
N PRO A 132 11.00 4.79 22.51
CA PRO A 132 12.14 4.34 23.28
C PRO A 132 13.33 4.03 22.37
N GLN A 133 14.51 4.52 22.74
CA GLN A 133 15.74 4.26 22.00
C GLN A 133 16.28 2.88 22.41
N PRO A 134 16.25 1.86 21.54
CA PRO A 134 16.71 0.53 21.91
C PRO A 134 18.25 0.49 21.92
N ALA A 135 18.80 -0.45 22.70
CA ALA A 135 20.20 -0.82 22.59
C ALA A 135 20.51 -1.34 21.16
N PRO A 136 21.76 -1.26 20.69
CA PRO A 136 22.13 -1.65 19.31
C PRO A 136 21.63 -3.03 18.88
N GLU A 137 21.80 -4.05 19.72
CA GLU A 137 21.34 -5.42 19.47
C GLU A 137 19.82 -5.53 19.35
N GLN A 138 19.08 -4.74 20.14
CA GLN A 138 17.62 -4.69 20.06
C GLN A 138 17.14 -4.00 18.78
N ARG A 139 17.90 -3.04 18.23
CA ARG A 139 17.56 -2.37 16.97
C ARG A 139 17.52 -3.34 15.80
N VAL A 140 18.48 -4.27 15.73
CA VAL A 140 18.53 -5.30 14.69
C VAL A 140 17.29 -6.19 14.79
N ASN A 141 16.98 -6.69 15.99
CA ASN A 141 15.81 -7.53 16.23
C ASN A 141 14.48 -6.81 15.87
N LEU A 142 14.36 -5.52 16.19
CA LEU A 142 13.19 -4.71 15.83
C LEU A 142 13.08 -4.52 14.32
N ALA A 143 14.19 -4.23 13.64
CA ALA A 143 14.20 -4.10 12.18
C ALA A 143 13.76 -5.42 11.50
N GLU A 144 14.26 -6.56 11.96
CA GLU A 144 13.84 -7.87 11.47
C GLU A 144 12.35 -8.15 11.75
N GLN A 145 11.87 -7.84 12.95
CA GLN A 145 10.45 -7.95 13.31
C GLN A 145 9.58 -7.11 12.36
N TRP A 146 9.94 -5.84 12.14
CA TRP A 146 9.19 -4.96 11.24
C TRP A 146 9.24 -5.43 9.79
N ARG A 147 10.39 -5.94 9.33
CA ARG A 147 10.52 -6.58 8.01
C ARG A 147 9.57 -7.76 7.88
N HIS A 148 9.55 -8.66 8.87
CA HIS A 148 8.68 -9.83 8.84
C HIS A 148 7.20 -9.43 8.77
N ARG A 149 6.78 -8.45 9.57
CA ARG A 149 5.40 -7.94 9.55
C ARG A 149 5.03 -7.29 8.22
N PHE A 150 5.93 -6.48 7.66
CA PHE A 150 5.74 -5.88 6.34
C PHE A 150 5.54 -6.94 5.25
N LEU A 151 6.42 -7.95 5.21
CA LEU A 151 6.30 -9.03 4.24
C LEU A 151 5.01 -9.84 4.43
N ALA A 152 4.62 -10.13 5.68
CA ALA A 152 3.36 -10.81 5.98
C ALA A 152 2.14 -10.01 5.51
N ARG A 153 2.16 -8.68 5.68
CA ARG A 153 1.13 -7.78 5.15
C ARG A 153 1.07 -7.82 3.64
N GLU A 154 2.20 -7.66 2.94
CA GLU A 154 2.25 -7.69 1.48
C GLU A 154 1.71 -9.02 0.92
N GLN A 155 2.09 -10.15 1.52
CA GLN A 155 1.55 -11.46 1.15
C GLN A 155 0.04 -11.56 1.41
N ARG A 156 -0.47 -10.97 2.48
CA ARG A 156 -1.92 -10.93 2.76
C ARG A 156 -2.66 -10.09 1.72
N LEU A 157 -2.19 -8.87 1.44
CA LEU A 157 -2.78 -7.99 0.44
C LEU A 157 -2.76 -8.61 -0.97
N ALA A 158 -1.66 -9.24 -1.36
CA ALA A 158 -1.55 -9.94 -2.64
C ALA A 158 -2.60 -11.06 -2.76
N ARG A 159 -2.79 -11.87 -1.70
CA ARG A 159 -3.83 -12.90 -1.66
C ARG A 159 -5.24 -12.31 -1.73
N GLU A 160 -5.50 -11.18 -1.06
CA GLU A 160 -6.80 -10.49 -1.12
C GLU A 160 -7.10 -9.96 -2.53
N VAL A 161 -6.11 -9.39 -3.21
CA VAL A 161 -6.22 -8.92 -4.60
C VAL A 161 -6.59 -10.08 -5.52
N LEU A 162 -5.85 -11.20 -5.46
CA LEU A 162 -6.13 -12.39 -6.27
C LEU A 162 -7.54 -12.92 -6.05
N ARG A 163 -7.96 -13.09 -4.78
CA ARG A 163 -9.33 -13.54 -4.46
C ARG A 163 -10.39 -12.59 -5.01
N ARG A 164 -10.14 -11.27 -4.97
CA ARG A 164 -11.08 -10.27 -5.48
C ARG A 164 -11.16 -10.31 -7.01
N THR A 165 -10.03 -10.43 -7.71
CA THR A 165 -10.00 -10.48 -9.18
C THR A 165 -10.70 -11.74 -9.69
N GLU A 166 -10.47 -12.90 -9.07
CA GLU A 166 -11.16 -14.15 -9.36
C GLU A 166 -12.68 -14.02 -9.21
N ARG A 167 -13.16 -13.51 -8.06
CA ARG A 167 -14.60 -13.29 -7.83
C ARG A 167 -15.23 -12.37 -8.87
N LEU A 168 -14.53 -11.30 -9.26
CA LEU A 168 -15.02 -10.38 -10.29
C LEU A 168 -15.05 -11.04 -11.67
N ALA A 169 -14.07 -11.87 -12.01
CA ALA A 169 -14.05 -12.62 -13.27
C ALA A 169 -15.22 -13.61 -13.33
N THR A 170 -15.48 -14.35 -12.25
CA THR A 170 -16.63 -15.26 -12.15
C THR A 170 -17.95 -14.52 -12.35
N ARG A 171 -18.18 -13.42 -11.61
CA ARG A 171 -19.40 -12.60 -11.74
C ARG A 171 -19.58 -12.04 -13.16
N ARG A 172 -18.49 -11.61 -13.81
CA ARG A 172 -18.54 -11.14 -15.21
C ARG A 172 -18.94 -12.26 -16.16
N ARG A 173 -18.41 -13.47 -15.98
CA ARG A 173 -18.76 -14.64 -16.80
C ARG A 173 -20.22 -15.04 -16.59
N GLU A 174 -20.68 -15.10 -15.35
CA GLU A 174 -22.08 -15.38 -15.00
C GLU A 174 -23.02 -14.36 -15.64
N HIS A 175 -22.71 -13.07 -15.52
CA HIS A 175 -23.51 -12.01 -16.12
C HIS A 175 -23.51 -12.08 -17.66
N ALA A 176 -22.37 -12.42 -18.29
CA ALA A 176 -22.30 -12.61 -19.74
C ALA A 176 -23.13 -13.81 -20.20
N LEU A 177 -23.07 -14.94 -19.47
CA LEU A 177 -23.89 -16.12 -19.74
C LEU A 177 -25.38 -15.81 -19.58
N ALA A 178 -25.77 -15.13 -18.49
CA ALA A 178 -27.15 -14.71 -18.25
C ALA A 178 -27.67 -13.76 -19.35
N ALA A 179 -26.86 -12.79 -19.79
CA ALA A 179 -27.21 -11.89 -20.89
C ALA A 179 -27.30 -12.61 -22.26
N SER A 180 -26.54 -13.69 -22.45
CA SER A 180 -26.65 -14.52 -23.65
C SER A 180 -27.85 -15.47 -23.63
N ALA A 181 -28.33 -15.85 -22.44
CA ALA A 181 -29.47 -16.74 -22.22
C ALA A 181 -30.81 -16.00 -22.14
N SER A 182 -30.81 -14.67 -21.93
CA SER A 182 -32.03 -13.87 -22.00
C SER A 182 -32.51 -13.72 -23.45
N ASP A 183 -33.72 -14.20 -23.75
CA ASP A 183 -34.31 -14.05 -25.07
C ASP A 183 -34.49 -12.56 -25.42
N PRO A 184 -33.98 -12.10 -26.58
CA PRO A 184 -34.17 -10.72 -27.03
C PRO A 184 -35.63 -10.40 -27.37
N VAL A 185 -36.43 -11.46 -27.59
CA VAL A 185 -37.87 -11.42 -27.81
C VAL A 185 -38.55 -11.63 -26.46
N THR A 186 -39.17 -10.59 -25.91
CA THR A 186 -39.95 -10.68 -24.68
C THR A 186 -41.42 -10.48 -25.01
N THR A 187 -42.29 -11.41 -24.64
CA THR A 187 -43.75 -11.26 -24.78
C THR A 187 -44.30 -10.48 -23.59
N THR A 188 -44.99 -9.37 -23.84
CA THR A 188 -45.68 -8.59 -22.80
C THR A 188 -46.94 -9.31 -22.30
N PRO A 189 -47.51 -8.92 -21.14
CA PRO A 189 -48.71 -9.55 -20.58
C PRO A 189 -49.92 -9.57 -21.54
N ASP A 190 -49.96 -8.64 -22.50
CA ASP A 190 -50.98 -8.51 -23.54
C ASP A 190 -50.72 -9.40 -24.78
N GLY A 191 -49.74 -10.31 -24.71
CA GLY A 191 -49.43 -11.28 -25.78
C GLY A 191 -48.56 -10.72 -26.92
N GLN A 192 -48.05 -9.49 -26.81
CA GLN A 192 -47.23 -8.88 -27.86
C GLN A 192 -45.75 -9.23 -27.68
N THR A 193 -45.14 -9.87 -28.68
CA THR A 193 -43.71 -10.17 -28.73
C THR A 193 -42.91 -8.93 -29.13
N VAL A 194 -42.04 -8.45 -28.24
CA VAL A 194 -41.19 -7.28 -28.47
C VAL A 194 -39.73 -7.71 -28.60
N ASP A 195 -39.13 -7.52 -29.78
CA ASP A 195 -37.69 -7.70 -30.00
C ASP A 195 -36.92 -6.43 -29.63
N LYS A 196 -36.29 -6.47 -28.46
CA LYS A 196 -35.52 -5.33 -27.92
C LYS A 196 -34.27 -5.04 -28.76
N ARG A 197 -33.70 -6.02 -29.48
CA ARG A 197 -32.52 -5.80 -30.35
C ARG A 197 -32.90 -5.01 -31.59
N ALA A 198 -34.04 -5.33 -32.22
CA ALA A 198 -34.54 -4.61 -33.38
C ALA A 198 -34.84 -3.14 -33.06
N ILE A 199 -35.44 -2.86 -31.90
CA ILE A 199 -35.74 -1.49 -31.44
C ILE A 199 -34.46 -0.68 -31.24
N LEU A 200 -33.45 -1.25 -30.58
CA LEU A 200 -32.17 -0.56 -30.34
C LEU A 200 -31.42 -0.30 -31.65
N GLN A 201 -31.40 -1.25 -32.58
CA GLN A 201 -30.78 -1.09 -33.90
C GLN A 201 -31.45 0.02 -34.73
N GLN A 202 -32.79 0.08 -34.71
CA GLN A 202 -33.53 1.17 -35.37
C GLN A 202 -33.22 2.54 -34.75
N ALA A 203 -33.12 2.62 -33.42
CA ALA A 203 -32.76 3.87 -32.74
C ALA A 203 -31.34 4.35 -33.12
N ILE A 204 -30.36 3.44 -33.14
CA ILE A 204 -28.97 3.75 -33.53
C ILE A 204 -28.89 4.15 -35.01
N ALA A 205 -29.61 3.46 -35.90
CA ALA A 205 -29.65 3.79 -37.32
C ALA A 205 -30.25 5.18 -37.58
N ARG A 206 -31.33 5.53 -36.87
CA ARG A 206 -31.94 6.88 -36.93
C ARG A 206 -30.97 7.96 -36.47
N ALA A 207 -30.28 7.74 -35.34
CA ALA A 207 -29.29 8.68 -34.82
C ALA A 207 -28.10 8.88 -35.77
N ARG A 208 -27.64 7.82 -36.45
CA ARG A 208 -26.58 7.90 -37.48
C ARG A 208 -27.04 8.67 -38.72
N ALA A 209 -28.26 8.41 -39.20
CA ALA A 209 -28.83 9.10 -40.36
C ALA A 209 -29.12 10.59 -40.12
N GLN A 210 -29.38 11.00 -38.87
CA GLN A 210 -29.50 12.40 -38.48
C GLN A 210 -28.14 13.11 -38.44
N ARG A 211 -27.08 12.41 -37.99
CA ARG A 211 -25.71 12.94 -37.95
C ARG A 211 -25.06 13.08 -39.33
N SER A 212 -25.46 12.31 -40.33
CA SER A 212 -24.96 12.42 -41.71
C SER A 212 -25.69 13.48 -42.56
N LYS A 213 -26.71 14.15 -42.00
CA LYS A 213 -27.46 15.24 -42.64
C LYS A 213 -27.06 16.63 -42.14
N THR A 214 -26.06 16.71 -41.25
CA THR A 214 -25.43 17.94 -40.75
C THR A 214 -24.02 18.01 -41.32
#